data_AF-A0A963LHG8-F1
#
_entry.id   AF-A0A963LHG8-F1
#
_cell.length_a   1.000
_cell.length_b   1.000
_cell.length_c   1.000
_cell.angle_alpha   90.00
_cell.angle_beta   90.00
_cell.angle_gamma   90.00
#
_symmetry.space_group_name_H-M   'P 1'
#
loop_
_entity.id
_entity.type
_entity.pdbx_description
1 polymer ?
#
loop_
_entity_poly.entity_id
_entity_poly.type
_entity_poly.pdbx_seq_one_letter_code
_entity_poly.pdbx_strand_id
1 'polypeptide(L)'
;MIARILFLAAVLLLAGLAGWLLGGWPGALTGVVLGSLLALGVDSRRGLRFNHWLAAPDAARPPAVRGLWGEAAYRVSKALRAEQRKAQESAQRMDAVLAAIQASPNGVVLLDADGRMEWFNHTAAQHFGFQSQRDLLQHVVNLVREPAFVNYFN
;
A
#
# COMPACT_ATOMS: atom_id res chain seq x y z
N MET A 1 19.76 18.05 9.96
CA MET A 1 19.32 18.95 11.05
C MET A 1 20.22 20.18 11.20
N ILE A 2 21.54 20.01 11.30
CA ILE A 2 22.55 21.08 11.45
C ILE A 2 22.44 22.16 10.37
N ALA A 3 22.39 21.78 9.09
CA ALA A 3 22.28 22.74 7.98
C ALA A 3 21.01 23.63 8.05
N ARG A 4 19.91 23.12 8.62
CA ARG A 4 18.66 23.89 8.81
C ARG A 4 18.81 24.91 9.93
N ILE A 5 19.45 24.51 11.04
CA ILE A 5 19.72 25.41 12.17
C ILE A 5 20.66 26.52 11.73
N LEU A 6 21.72 26.19 10.99
CA LEU A 6 22.65 27.18 10.43
C LEU A 6 21.96 28.14 9.45
N PHE A 7 21.11 27.62 8.56
CA PHE A 7 20.35 28.45 7.64
C PHE A 7 19.38 29.39 8.37
N LEU A 8 18.63 28.90 9.36
CA LEU A 8 17.74 29.73 10.17
C LEU A 8 18.49 30.77 10.98
N ALA A 9 19.61 30.39 11.61
CA ALA A 9 20.48 31.32 12.32
C ALA A 9 21.02 32.41 11.40
N ALA A 10 21.47 32.06 10.18
CA ALA A 10 21.94 33.03 9.20
C ALA A 10 20.83 33.98 8.74
N VAL A 11 19.61 33.48 8.50
CA VAL A 11 18.45 34.30 8.13
C VAL A 11 18.07 35.26 9.27
N LEU A 12 18.07 34.79 10.51
CA LEU A 12 17.76 35.63 11.68
C LEU A 12 18.84 36.68 11.94
N LEU A 13 20.12 36.33 11.78
CA LEU A 13 21.23 37.28 11.89
C LEU A 13 21.16 38.34 10.79
N LEU A 14 20.89 37.96 9.54
CA LEU A 14 20.73 38.90 8.43
C LEU A 14 19.51 39.81 8.63
N ALA A 15 18.38 39.26 9.09
CA ALA A 15 17.18 40.04 9.36
C ALA A 15 17.38 41.01 10.53
N GLY A 16 18.08 40.59 11.59
CA GLY A 16 18.45 41.45 12.71
C GLY A 16 19.42 42.56 12.31
N LEU A 17 20.44 42.24 11.49
CA LEU A 17 21.42 43.21 10.99
C LEU A 17 20.76 44.25 10.06
N ALA A 18 19.89 43.81 9.16
CA ALA A 18 19.13 44.69 8.27
C ALA A 18 18.16 45.59 9.06
N GLY A 19 17.48 45.03 10.06
CA GLY A 19 16.65 45.80 10.97
C GLY A 19 17.45 46.84 11.76
N TRP A 20 18.64 46.47 12.23
CA TRP A 20 19.53 47.38 12.95
C TRP A 20 19.99 48.56 12.09
N LEU A 21 20.33 48.32 10.82
CA LEU A 21 20.73 49.36 9.86
C LEU A 21 19.60 50.37 9.57
N LEU A 22 18.34 49.93 9.59
CA LEU A 22 17.18 50.77 9.26
C LEU A 22 16.62 51.55 10.45
N GLY A 23 16.85 51.11 11.69
CA GLY A 23 16.18 51.69 12.85
C GLY A 23 16.88 51.51 14.20
N GLY A 24 18.15 51.09 14.23
CA GLY A 24 18.88 50.85 15.48
C GLY A 24 18.33 49.64 16.26
N TRP A 25 18.37 49.70 17.60
CA TRP A 25 17.97 48.57 18.45
C TRP A 25 16.50 48.13 18.30
N PRO A 26 15.50 49.02 18.11
CA PRO A 26 14.11 48.61 17.87
C PRO A 26 13.96 47.98 16.48
N GLY A 27 14.69 48.50 15.48
CA GLY A 27 14.73 47.94 14.15
C GLY A 27 15.26 46.50 14.14
N ALA A 28 16.31 46.21 14.91
CA ALA A 28 16.84 44.85 15.07
C ALA A 28 15.79 43.87 15.63
N LEU A 29 15.03 44.28 16.65
CA LEU A 29 13.94 43.48 17.21
C LEU A 29 12.85 43.20 16.19
N THR A 30 12.39 44.23 15.47
CA THR A 30 11.37 44.05 14.43
C THR A 30 11.84 43.15 13.29
N GLY A 31 13.11 43.26 12.88
CA GLY A 31 13.72 42.39 11.87
C GLY A 31 13.76 40.93 12.29
N VAL A 32 14.17 40.64 13.53
CA VAL A 32 14.18 39.27 14.06
C VAL A 32 12.77 38.69 14.16
N VAL A 33 11.79 39.48 14.63
CA VAL A 33 10.39 39.04 14.74
C VAL A 33 9.82 38.73 13.35
N LEU A 34 9.97 39.64 12.38
CA LEU A 34 9.50 39.45 11.02
C LEU A 34 10.20 38.26 10.33
N GLY A 35 11.52 38.14 10.49
CA GLY A 35 12.29 37.01 9.96
C GLY A 35 11.83 35.67 10.54
N SER A 36 11.53 35.63 11.84
CA SER A 36 11.00 34.44 12.51
C SER A 36 9.61 34.06 11.99
N LEU A 37 8.71 35.04 11.83
CA LEU A 37 7.37 34.81 11.29
C LEU A 37 7.41 34.30 9.85
N LEU A 38 8.28 34.85 9.01
CA LEU A 38 8.49 34.38 7.64
C LEU A 38 9.02 32.94 7.61
N ALA A 39 10.02 32.63 8.45
CA ALA A 39 10.57 31.29 8.55
C ALA A 39 9.52 30.25 8.98
N LEU A 40 8.68 30.60 9.96
CA LEU A 40 7.56 29.76 10.39
C LEU A 40 6.54 29.57 9.27
N GLY A 41 6.15 30.63 8.56
CA GLY A 41 5.20 30.54 7.45
C GLY A 41 5.70 29.65 6.30
N VAL A 42 7.01 29.70 5.99
CA VAL A 42 7.63 28.80 5.00
C VAL A 42 7.59 27.36 5.46
N ASP A 43 7.89 27.07 6.74
CA ASP A 43 7.86 25.70 7.26
C ASP A 43 6.43 25.15 7.34
N SER A 44 5.45 25.96 7.76
CA SER A 44 4.03 25.60 7.75
C SER A 44 3.55 25.25 6.35
N ARG A 45 3.93 26.01 5.32
CA ARG A 45 3.61 25.68 3.91
C ARG A 45 4.21 24.35 3.46
N ARG A 46 5.42 24.01 3.91
CA ARG A 46 6.04 22.70 3.62
C ARG A 46 5.29 21.56 4.30
N GLY A 47 4.88 21.75 5.56
CA GLY A 47 4.06 20.78 6.29
C GLY A 47 2.69 20.55 5.66
N LEU A 48 2.01 21.62 5.22
CA LEU A 48 0.73 21.50 4.52
C LEU A 48 0.88 20.74 3.18
N ARG A 49 1.94 21.00 2.42
CA ARG A 49 2.23 20.26 1.18
C ARG A 49 2.47 18.77 1.46
N PHE A 50 3.16 18.44 2.56
CA PHE A 50 3.35 17.07 2.99
C PHE A 50 2.02 16.38 3.36
N ASN A 51 1.15 17.05 4.14
CA ASN A 51 -0.16 16.50 4.49
C ASN A 51 -1.08 16.33 3.28
N HIS A 52 -1.07 17.30 2.36
CA HIS A 52 -1.84 17.19 1.12
C HIS A 52 -1.36 16.01 0.27
N TRP A 53 -0.04 15.80 0.22
CA TRP A 53 0.53 14.63 -0.45
C TRP A 53 0.15 13.31 0.23
N LEU A 54 0.15 13.25 1.57
CA LEU A 54 -0.30 12.06 2.30
C LEU A 54 -1.77 11.72 2.04
N ALA A 55 -2.61 12.74 1.84
CA ALA A 55 -4.02 12.56 1.53
C ALA A 55 -4.27 12.16 0.06
N ALA A 56 -3.25 12.25 -0.80
CA ALA A 56 -3.39 11.90 -2.21
C ALA A 56 -3.40 10.36 -2.39
N PRO A 57 -4.24 9.83 -3.31
CA PRO A 57 -4.29 8.39 -3.59
C PRO A 57 -2.95 7.80 -4.06
N ASP A 58 -2.11 8.62 -4.70
CA ASP A 58 -0.79 8.22 -5.21
C ASP A 58 0.35 8.79 -4.34
N ALA A 59 0.30 8.48 -3.04
CA ALA A 59 1.39 8.76 -2.10
C ALA A 59 2.66 7.91 -2.38
N ALA A 60 2.72 7.17 -3.50
CA ALA A 60 3.90 6.40 -3.86
C ALA A 60 5.04 7.28 -4.39
N ARG A 61 4.77 8.49 -4.90
CA ARG A 61 5.81 9.44 -5.37
C ARG A 61 5.99 10.60 -4.39
N PRO A 62 7.10 10.66 -3.62
CA PRO A 62 7.28 11.71 -2.63
C PRO A 62 7.46 13.08 -3.31
N PRO A 63 6.91 14.17 -2.73
CA PRO A 63 7.11 15.50 -3.25
C PRO A 63 8.58 15.89 -3.11
N ALA A 64 9.10 16.68 -4.06
CA ALA A 64 10.45 17.22 -4.02
C ALA A 64 10.60 18.32 -2.94
N VAL A 65 10.41 17.94 -1.68
CA VAL A 65 10.59 18.80 -0.51
C VAL A 65 11.97 18.50 0.06
N ARG A 66 12.76 19.54 0.32
CA ARG A 66 14.07 19.40 0.98
C ARG A 66 13.93 19.48 2.50
N GLY A 67 14.83 18.81 3.21
CA GLY A 67 14.86 18.81 4.67
C GLY A 67 13.93 17.79 5.31
N LEU A 68 13.53 18.04 6.56
CA LEU A 68 12.80 17.07 7.41
C LEU A 68 11.56 16.48 6.74
N TRP A 69 10.72 17.34 6.13
CA TRP A 69 9.50 16.91 5.45
C TRP A 69 9.77 16.05 4.21
N GLY A 70 10.90 16.27 3.54
CA GLY A 70 11.34 15.43 2.43
C GLY A 70 11.76 14.04 2.88
N GLU A 71 12.52 13.97 3.97
CA GLU A 71 12.95 12.69 4.55
C GLU A 71 11.77 11.90 5.14
N ALA A 72 10.84 12.59 5.80
CA ALA A 72 9.58 12.00 6.24
C ALA A 72 8.77 11.44 5.05
N ALA A 73 8.60 12.23 3.98
CA ALA A 73 7.92 11.78 2.77
C ALA A 73 8.61 10.57 2.12
N TYR A 74 9.93 10.58 2.06
CA TYR A 74 10.70 9.47 1.54
C TYR A 74 10.49 8.20 2.37
N ARG A 75 10.55 8.29 3.70
CA ARG A 75 10.32 7.15 4.61
C ARG A 75 8.91 6.57 4.46
N VAL A 76 7.89 7.43 4.43
CA VAL A 76 6.49 7.00 4.23
C VAL A 76 6.32 6.33 2.86
N SER A 77 6.81 6.97 1.80
CA SER A 77 6.75 6.41 0.44
C SER A 77 7.45 5.05 0.35
N LYS A 78 8.63 4.92 0.97
CA LYS A 78 9.38 3.65 1.02
C LYS A 78 8.59 2.56 1.74
N ALA A 79 7.96 2.86 2.86
CA ALA A 79 7.13 1.91 3.60
C ALA A 79 5.90 1.48 2.79
N LEU A 80 5.20 2.42 2.16
CA LEU A 80 4.05 2.14 1.31
C LEU A 80 4.41 1.21 0.15
N ARG A 81 5.53 1.48 -0.54
CA ARG A 81 6.02 0.62 -1.63
C ARG A 81 6.41 -0.77 -1.15
N ALA A 82 6.94 -0.90 0.07
CA ALA A 82 7.28 -2.20 0.64
C ALA A 82 6.02 -3.04 0.91
N GLU A 83 4.96 -2.43 1.44
CA GLU A 83 3.68 -3.10 1.64
C GLU A 83 3.00 -3.49 0.31
N GLN A 84 3.02 -2.60 -0.68
CA GLN A 84 2.52 -2.93 -2.03
C GLN A 84 3.25 -4.13 -2.65
N ARG A 85 4.58 -4.22 -2.48
CA ARG A 85 5.36 -5.38 -2.94
C ARG A 85 4.95 -6.67 -2.25
N LYS A 86 4.79 -6.65 -0.91
CA LYS A 86 4.33 -7.83 -0.17
C LYS A 86 2.94 -8.29 -0.63
N ALA A 87 2.03 -7.35 -0.87
CA ALA A 87 0.69 -7.67 -1.37
C ALA A 87 0.76 -8.32 -2.77
N GLN A 88 1.61 -7.79 -3.67
CA GLN A 88 1.83 -8.38 -4.99
C GLN A 88 2.46 -9.78 -4.91
N GLU A 89 3.45 -9.98 -4.04
CA GLU A 89 4.06 -11.30 -3.82
C GLU A 89 3.04 -12.31 -3.27
N SER A 90 2.17 -11.88 -2.36
CA SER A 90 1.09 -12.74 -1.85
C SER A 90 0.12 -13.14 -2.96
N ALA A 91 -0.31 -12.19 -3.79
CA ALA A 91 -1.19 -12.47 -4.91
C ALA A 91 -0.55 -13.46 -5.91
N GLN A 92 0.72 -13.26 -6.25
CA GLN A 92 1.46 -14.17 -7.13
C GLN A 92 1.58 -15.59 -6.56
N ARG A 93 1.75 -15.73 -5.25
CA ARG A 93 1.77 -17.05 -4.59
C ARG A 93 0.42 -17.73 -4.68
N MET A 94 -0.67 -16.99 -4.46
CA MET A 94 -2.03 -17.52 -4.59
C MET A 94 -2.29 -17.99 -6.03
N ASP A 95 -1.91 -17.18 -7.02
CA ASP A 95 -2.01 -17.56 -8.44
C ASP A 95 -1.19 -18.82 -8.76
N ALA A 96 0.03 -18.92 -8.22
CA ALA A 96 0.87 -20.10 -8.42
C ALA A 96 0.27 -21.37 -7.78
N VAL A 97 -0.33 -21.26 -6.59
CA VAL A 97 -1.03 -22.38 -5.95
C VAL A 97 -2.24 -22.80 -6.78
N LEU A 98 -3.05 -21.86 -7.25
CA LEU A 98 -4.19 -22.15 -8.12
C LEU A 98 -3.75 -22.80 -9.43
N ALA A 99 -2.69 -22.30 -10.06
CA ALA A 99 -2.11 -22.88 -11.26
C ALA A 99 -1.62 -24.32 -11.01
N ALA A 100 -0.99 -24.60 -9.87
CA ALA A 100 -0.54 -25.94 -9.51
C ALA A 100 -1.72 -26.92 -9.29
N ILE A 101 -2.81 -26.48 -8.64
CA ILE A 101 -4.02 -27.29 -8.46
C ILE A 101 -4.68 -27.58 -9.82
N GLN A 102 -4.71 -26.59 -10.73
CA GLN A 102 -5.27 -26.76 -12.07
C GLN A 102 -4.40 -27.63 -12.98
N ALA A 103 -3.08 -27.55 -12.86
CA ALA A 103 -2.12 -28.35 -13.62
C ALA A 103 -1.95 -29.78 -13.07
N SER A 104 -2.57 -30.08 -11.92
CA SER A 104 -2.56 -31.42 -11.35
C SER A 104 -3.17 -32.41 -12.35
N PRO A 105 -2.48 -33.53 -12.66
CA PRO A 105 -3.03 -34.61 -13.49
C PRO A 105 -4.15 -35.37 -12.78
N ASN A 106 -4.38 -35.11 -11.48
CA ASN A 106 -5.46 -35.68 -10.72
C ASN A 106 -6.67 -34.75 -10.73
N GLY A 107 -7.85 -35.31 -11.00
CA GLY A 107 -9.11 -34.61 -10.83
C GLY A 107 -9.39 -34.35 -9.35
N VAL A 108 -9.64 -33.09 -8.99
CA VAL A 108 -9.99 -32.67 -7.62
C VAL A 108 -11.39 -32.08 -7.63
N VAL A 109 -12.24 -32.54 -6.70
CA VAL A 109 -13.60 -32.06 -6.48
C VAL A 109 -13.72 -31.70 -5.00
N LEU A 110 -14.22 -30.49 -4.71
CA LEU A 110 -14.54 -30.01 -3.38
C LEU A 110 -16.03 -30.20 -3.11
N LEU A 111 -16.35 -30.74 -1.94
CA LEU A 111 -17.72 -31.04 -1.53
C LEU A 111 -18.09 -30.25 -0.27
N ASP A 112 -19.35 -29.84 -0.17
CA ASP A 112 -19.92 -29.29 1.06
C ASP A 112 -20.18 -30.39 2.11
N ALA A 113 -20.67 -29.99 3.29
CA ALA A 113 -20.98 -30.91 4.38
C ALA A 113 -22.08 -31.94 4.02
N ASP A 114 -22.92 -31.64 3.03
CA ASP A 114 -23.97 -32.52 2.53
C ASP A 114 -23.48 -33.39 1.36
N GLY A 115 -22.23 -33.24 0.90
CA GLY A 115 -21.66 -34.00 -0.21
C GLY A 115 -22.00 -33.43 -1.60
N ARG A 116 -22.38 -32.15 -1.70
CA ARG A 116 -22.62 -31.44 -2.96
C ARG A 116 -21.36 -30.76 -3.45
N MET A 117 -21.17 -30.73 -4.77
CA MET A 117 -19.97 -30.15 -5.37
C MET A 117 -19.95 -28.62 -5.29
N GLU A 118 -19.02 -28.05 -4.53
CA GLU A 118 -18.81 -26.59 -4.48
C GLU A 118 -17.83 -26.11 -5.55
N TRP A 119 -16.86 -26.95 -5.91
CA TRP A 119 -15.83 -26.62 -6.90
C TRP A 119 -15.16 -27.88 -7.45
N PHE A 120 -14.60 -27.81 -8.65
CA PHE A 120 -13.73 -28.85 -9.19
C PHE A 120 -12.72 -28.27 -10.18
N ASN A 121 -11.58 -28.95 -10.36
CA ASN A 121 -10.54 -28.52 -11.30
C ASN A 121 -10.85 -28.97 -12.75
N HIS A 122 -10.10 -28.42 -13.71
CA HIS A 122 -10.29 -28.75 -15.13
C HIS A 122 -10.09 -30.23 -15.43
N THR A 123 -9.12 -30.87 -14.77
CA THR A 123 -8.85 -32.31 -14.93
C THR A 123 -10.03 -33.18 -14.48
N ALA A 124 -10.69 -32.84 -13.37
CA ALA A 124 -11.91 -33.52 -12.93
C ALA A 124 -13.05 -33.35 -13.94
N ALA A 125 -13.21 -32.14 -14.51
CA ALA A 125 -14.18 -31.89 -15.56
C ALA A 125 -13.90 -32.72 -16.82
N GLN A 126 -12.64 -32.89 -17.21
CA GLN A 126 -12.25 -33.73 -18.35
C GLN A 126 -12.47 -35.22 -18.07
N HIS A 127 -12.12 -35.71 -16.89
CA HIS A 127 -12.23 -37.14 -16.54
C HIS A 127 -13.69 -37.59 -16.36
N PHE A 128 -14.53 -36.77 -15.73
CA PHE A 128 -15.91 -37.13 -15.38
C PHE A 128 -16.98 -36.38 -16.18
N GLY A 129 -16.58 -35.46 -17.07
CA GLY A 129 -17.50 -34.71 -17.93
C GLY A 129 -18.27 -33.59 -17.23
N PHE A 130 -17.79 -33.11 -16.07
CA PHE A 130 -18.49 -32.07 -15.29
C PHE A 130 -18.61 -30.75 -16.05
N GLN A 131 -19.78 -30.13 -15.95
CA GLN A 131 -20.10 -28.83 -16.51
C GLN A 131 -20.26 -27.81 -15.38
N SER A 132 -19.31 -26.88 -15.28
CA SER A 132 -19.25 -25.89 -14.18
C SER A 132 -20.53 -25.05 -14.03
N GLN A 133 -21.32 -24.90 -15.10
CA GLN A 133 -22.56 -24.13 -15.07
C GLN A 133 -23.79 -24.91 -14.60
N ARG A 134 -23.76 -26.24 -14.61
CA ARG A 134 -24.92 -27.11 -14.33
C ARG A 134 -24.74 -28.02 -13.13
N ASP A 135 -23.50 -28.44 -12.88
CA ASP A 135 -23.22 -29.53 -11.95
C ASP A 135 -22.75 -29.03 -10.57
N LEU A 136 -22.40 -27.75 -10.45
CA LEU A 136 -22.17 -27.13 -9.14
C LEU A 136 -23.45 -27.21 -8.28
N LEU A 137 -23.27 -27.47 -6.99
CA LEU A 137 -24.31 -27.72 -5.97
C LEU A 137 -25.09 -29.03 -6.14
N GLN A 138 -24.70 -29.92 -7.06
CA GLN A 138 -25.27 -31.27 -7.13
C GLN A 138 -24.48 -32.27 -6.27
N HIS A 139 -25.15 -33.29 -5.74
CA HIS A 139 -24.49 -34.38 -5.04
C HIS A 139 -23.53 -35.14 -5.96
N VAL A 140 -22.30 -35.34 -5.50
CA VAL A 140 -21.24 -36.00 -6.29
C VAL A 140 -21.62 -37.42 -6.71
N VAL A 141 -22.36 -38.14 -5.85
CA VAL A 141 -22.84 -39.52 -6.08
C VAL A 141 -23.83 -39.62 -7.25
N ASN A 142 -24.49 -38.53 -7.64
CA ASN A 142 -25.39 -38.55 -8.80
C ASN A 142 -24.63 -38.58 -10.13
N LEU A 143 -23.42 -38.03 -10.16
CA LEU A 143 -22.57 -37.95 -11.35
C LEU A 143 -21.52 -39.07 -11.39
N VAL A 144 -20.99 -39.49 -10.24
CA VAL A 144 -20.06 -40.62 -10.14
C VAL A 144 -20.80 -41.83 -9.57
N ARG A 145 -21.29 -42.70 -10.46
CA ARG A 145 -22.11 -43.89 -10.12
C ARG A 145 -21.30 -45.17 -9.93
N GLU A 146 -20.05 -45.03 -9.52
CA GLU A 146 -19.18 -46.18 -9.28
C GLU A 146 -19.58 -46.84 -7.95
N PRO A 147 -19.89 -48.16 -7.92
CA PRO A 147 -20.47 -48.79 -6.73
C PRO A 147 -19.59 -48.71 -5.48
N ALA A 148 -18.26 -48.77 -5.62
CA ALA A 148 -17.37 -48.65 -4.48
C ALA A 148 -17.36 -47.22 -3.91
N PHE A 149 -17.42 -46.20 -4.76
CA PHE A 149 -17.56 -44.80 -4.36
C PHE A 149 -18.90 -44.51 -3.65
N VAL A 150 -20.01 -45.02 -4.17
CA VAL A 150 -21.34 -44.87 -3.54
C VAL A 150 -21.36 -45.52 -2.16
N ASN A 151 -20.74 -46.69 -2.00
CA ASN A 151 -20.65 -47.39 -0.71
C ASN A 151 -19.72 -46.70 0.31
N TYR A 152 -18.77 -45.89 -0.15
CA TYR A 152 -17.95 -45.06 0.73
C TYR A 152 -18.71 -43.83 1.26
N PHE A 153 -19.68 -43.33 0.49
CA PHE A 153 -20.45 -42.12 0.80
C PHE A 153 -21.73 -42.39 1.62
N ASN A 154 -22.20 -43.64 1.65
CA ASN A 154 -23.33 -44.11 2.46
C ASN A 154 -22.87 -44.59 3.85
#